data_AF-A0A673M341-F1
#
_entry.id   AF-A0A673M341-F1
#
_cell.length_a   1.000
_cell.length_b   1.000
_cell.length_c   1.000
_cell.angle_alpha   90.00
_cell.angle_beta   90.00
_cell.angle_gamma   90.00
#
_symmetry.space_group_name_H-M   'P 1'
#
loop_
_entity.id
_entity.type
_entity.pdbx_description
1 polymer ?
#
loop_
_entity_poly.entity_id
_entity_poly.type
_entity_poly.pdbx_seq_one_letter_code
_entity_poly.pdbx_strand_id
1 'polypeptide(L)'
;RNRIKKLFLKDVMVFNGLIGLETVVGQTAYNILAFHCPCLPKKNYLYGLTAIGVPALAFFVIGVMLNQSTWDIVSECRTKRCRKLSLTAAFALLGSVVGRAVVVPVTWTVISLLRGEAYVCAFSEFMNPSSLDGFFSSTPGPEIMARFPCKDVLAPFMNYSGEVEHQLKYESQVLVTFYIISLSIFVLLCLKHCCSSLALFQRTAEVHAKNYAAENVKSFFEDCKGIKSVITRMEWNRVTGVYMYREIDDTPIYSRLNKWDMYTNEHDCK
;
A
#
# COMPACT_ATOMS: atom_id res chain seq x y z
N ARG A 1 1.89 38.17 -17.11
CA ARG A 1 2.57 38.30 -15.79
C ARG A 1 1.59 38.25 -14.59
N ASN A 2 0.47 38.99 -14.59
CA ASN A 2 -0.47 39.01 -13.46
C ASN A 2 -1.34 37.75 -13.27
N ARG A 3 -1.70 37.02 -14.33
CA ARG A 3 -2.48 35.76 -14.19
C ARG A 3 -1.68 34.62 -13.55
N ILE A 4 -0.38 34.51 -13.85
CA ILE A 4 0.51 33.45 -13.30
C ILE A 4 0.72 33.65 -11.80
N LYS A 5 0.92 34.90 -11.33
CA LYS A 5 0.99 35.22 -9.90
C LYS A 5 -0.31 34.90 -9.16
N LYS A 6 -1.47 35.15 -9.77
CA LYS A 6 -2.79 34.86 -9.18
C LYS A 6 -3.07 33.35 -9.08
N LEU A 7 -2.58 32.55 -10.03
CA LEU A 7 -2.65 31.08 -9.97
C LEU A 7 -1.76 30.55 -8.83
N PHE A 8 -0.50 30.98 -8.77
CA PHE A 8 0.43 30.61 -7.71
C PHE A 8 -0.07 30.99 -6.31
N LEU A 9 -0.66 32.18 -6.12
CA LEU A 9 -1.22 32.56 -4.82
C LEU A 9 -2.42 31.70 -4.41
N LYS A 10 -3.24 31.26 -5.38
CA LYS A 10 -4.39 30.39 -5.13
C LYS A 10 -3.91 28.99 -4.71
N ASP A 11 -2.89 28.46 -5.37
CA ASP A 11 -2.32 27.15 -5.06
C ASP A 11 -1.63 27.14 -3.68
N VAL A 12 -0.93 28.24 -3.32
CA VAL A 12 -0.33 28.40 -1.98
C VAL A 12 -1.39 28.52 -0.88
N MET A 13 -2.50 29.25 -1.11
CA MET A 13 -3.60 29.33 -0.15
C MET A 13 -4.31 27.98 0.05
N VAL A 14 -4.53 27.22 -1.03
CA VAL A 14 -5.12 25.87 -0.95
C VAL A 14 -4.20 24.92 -0.19
N PHE A 15 -2.89 24.94 -0.47
CA PHE A 15 -1.91 24.10 0.20
C PHE A 15 -1.77 24.41 1.70
N ASN A 16 -1.68 25.69 2.06
CA ASN A 16 -1.61 26.12 3.47
C ASN A 16 -2.91 25.81 4.22
N GLY A 17 -4.06 25.91 3.55
CA GLY A 17 -5.35 25.49 4.10
C GLY A 17 -5.42 23.98 4.34
N LEU A 18 -4.88 23.18 3.41
CA LEU A 18 -4.79 21.73 3.55
C LEU A 18 -3.91 21.33 4.74
N ILE A 19 -2.71 21.92 4.85
CA ILE A 19 -1.79 21.69 5.98
C ILE A 19 -2.46 22.07 7.31
N GLY A 20 -3.14 23.22 7.36
CA GLY A 20 -3.87 23.66 8.55
C GLY A 20 -4.96 22.67 8.96
N LEU A 21 -5.73 22.16 7.99
CA LEU A 21 -6.76 21.16 8.22
C LEU A 21 -6.16 19.82 8.68
N GLU A 22 -5.10 19.35 8.03
CA GLU A 22 -4.35 18.15 8.41
C GLU A 22 -3.78 18.26 9.83
N THR A 23 -3.30 19.44 10.23
CA THR A 23 -2.77 19.67 11.57
C THR A 23 -3.88 19.60 12.63
N VAL A 24 -5.03 20.24 12.38
CA VAL A 24 -6.17 20.23 13.31
C VAL A 24 -6.77 18.83 13.42
N VAL A 25 -6.95 18.14 12.29
CA VAL A 25 -7.42 16.76 12.25
C VAL A 25 -6.39 15.84 12.92
N GLY A 26 -5.10 16.05 12.67
CA GLY A 26 -4.00 15.29 13.28
C GLY A 26 -3.95 15.45 14.80
N GLN A 27 -4.09 16.68 15.31
CA GLN A 27 -4.10 16.94 16.75
C GLN A 27 -5.34 16.34 17.43
N THR A 28 -6.51 16.47 16.79
CA THR A 28 -7.78 15.94 17.31
C THR A 28 -7.78 14.42 17.29
N ALA A 29 -7.30 13.82 16.20
CA ALA A 29 -7.11 12.38 16.09
C ALA A 29 -6.09 11.87 17.10
N TYR A 30 -4.99 12.59 17.34
CA TYR A 30 -3.99 12.22 18.34
C TYR A 30 -4.57 12.17 19.76
N ASN A 31 -5.43 13.13 20.12
CA ASN A 31 -6.10 13.14 21.43
C ASN A 31 -7.16 12.04 21.57
N ILE A 32 -7.92 11.73 20.51
CA ILE A 32 -8.95 10.67 20.53
C ILE A 32 -8.32 9.28 20.46
N LEU A 33 -7.23 9.12 19.71
CA LEU A 33 -6.45 7.90 19.56
C LEU A 33 -5.31 7.82 20.58
N ALA A 34 -5.38 8.62 21.65
CA ALA A 34 -4.35 8.62 22.69
C ALA A 34 -4.19 7.20 23.23
N PHE A 35 -2.98 6.66 23.05
CA PHE A 35 -2.68 5.30 23.44
C PHE A 35 -2.51 5.23 24.96
N HIS A 36 -3.39 4.50 25.63
CA HIS A 36 -3.33 4.27 27.08
C HIS A 36 -3.08 2.80 27.38
N CYS A 37 -1.92 2.47 27.94
CA CYS A 37 -1.60 1.10 28.34
C CYS A 37 -2.47 0.67 29.54
N PRO A 38 -3.05 -0.54 29.54
CA PRO A 38 -3.91 -0.99 30.64
C PRO A 38 -3.13 -1.35 31.91
N CYS A 39 -1.82 -1.60 31.82
CA CYS A 39 -0.94 -1.95 32.93
C CYS A 39 -1.38 -3.14 33.78
N LEU A 40 -1.88 -4.17 33.09
CA LEU A 40 -2.21 -5.47 33.66
C LEU A 40 -1.45 -6.57 32.92
N PRO A 41 -0.92 -7.57 33.63
CA PRO A 41 -0.26 -8.71 33.00
C PRO A 41 -1.21 -9.42 32.04
N LYS A 42 -0.67 -9.95 30.93
CA LYS A 42 -1.33 -10.55 29.77
C LYS A 42 -2.17 -9.59 28.93
N LYS A 43 -2.75 -8.54 29.53
CA LYS A 43 -3.53 -7.52 28.81
C LYS A 43 -2.61 -6.53 28.09
N ASN A 44 -1.47 -6.22 28.69
CA ASN A 44 -0.43 -5.36 28.12
C ASN A 44 0.04 -5.84 26.74
N TYR A 45 0.48 -7.09 26.64
CA TYR A 45 0.87 -7.72 25.38
C TYR A 45 -0.22 -7.63 24.32
N LEU A 46 -1.43 -8.08 24.65
CA LEU A 46 -2.54 -8.09 23.70
C LEU A 46 -2.91 -6.68 23.25
N TYR A 47 -3.03 -5.73 24.18
CA TYR A 47 -3.42 -4.37 23.87
C TYR A 47 -2.35 -3.66 23.02
N GLY A 48 -1.08 -3.72 23.40
CA GLY A 48 0.01 -3.11 22.65
C GLY A 48 0.14 -3.71 21.23
N LEU A 49 0.02 -5.03 21.07
CA LEU A 49 0.03 -5.65 19.75
C LEU A 49 -1.18 -5.27 18.91
N THR A 50 -2.39 -5.22 19.49
CA THR A 50 -3.59 -4.82 18.74
C THR A 50 -3.51 -3.36 18.29
N ALA A 51 -2.93 -2.47 19.11
CA ALA A 51 -2.72 -1.07 18.73
C ALA A 51 -1.76 -0.89 17.53
N ILE A 52 -0.81 -1.81 17.35
CA ILE A 52 0.07 -1.82 16.16
C ILE A 52 -0.63 -2.53 14.99
N GLY A 53 -1.14 -3.74 15.22
CA GLY A 53 -1.60 -4.65 14.17
C GLY A 53 -2.97 -4.32 13.59
N VAL A 54 -3.95 -3.86 14.39
CA VAL A 54 -5.31 -3.59 13.90
C VAL A 54 -5.32 -2.44 12.88
N PRO A 55 -4.69 -1.27 13.14
CA PRO A 55 -4.64 -0.23 12.12
C PRO A 55 -3.85 -0.65 10.88
N ALA A 56 -2.75 -1.40 11.04
CA ALA A 56 -2.00 -1.94 9.90
C ALA A 56 -2.87 -2.86 9.03
N LEU A 57 -3.66 -3.75 9.63
CA LEU A 57 -4.59 -4.62 8.91
C LEU A 57 -5.71 -3.81 8.23
N ALA A 58 -6.27 -2.81 8.91
CA ALA A 58 -7.28 -1.94 8.33
C ALA A 58 -6.75 -1.20 7.08
N PHE A 59 -5.56 -0.61 7.18
CA PHE A 59 -4.90 0.03 6.03
C PHE A 59 -4.62 -0.95 4.90
N PHE A 60 -4.25 -2.20 5.23
CA PHE A 60 -4.02 -3.22 4.21
C PHE A 60 -5.31 -3.56 3.45
N VAL A 61 -6.40 -3.80 4.18
CA VAL A 61 -7.71 -4.11 3.58
C VAL A 61 -8.19 -2.95 2.71
N ILE A 62 -8.09 -1.70 3.20
CA ILE A 62 -8.42 -0.51 2.43
C ILE A 62 -7.56 -0.41 1.17
N GLY A 63 -6.24 -0.64 1.29
CA GLY A 63 -5.32 -0.63 0.15
C GLY A 63 -5.67 -1.68 -0.91
N VAL A 64 -6.08 -2.88 -0.50
CA VAL A 64 -6.57 -3.93 -1.41
C VAL A 64 -7.88 -3.52 -2.10
N MET A 65 -8.81 -2.93 -1.35
CA MET A 65 -10.12 -2.48 -1.88
C MET A 65 -10.00 -1.32 -2.87
N LEU A 66 -9.08 -0.38 -2.62
CA LEU A 66 -8.86 0.77 -3.50
C LEU A 66 -8.08 0.42 -4.77
N ASN A 67 -7.46 -0.76 -4.83
CA ASN A 67 -6.68 -1.17 -5.98
C ASN A 67 -7.58 -1.72 -7.10
N GLN A 68 -7.61 -1.03 -8.23
CA GLN A 68 -8.42 -1.40 -9.39
C GLN A 68 -8.09 -2.81 -9.93
N SER A 69 -6.82 -3.21 -9.89
CA SER A 69 -6.38 -4.54 -10.32
C SER A 69 -7.01 -5.67 -9.50
N THR A 70 -7.37 -5.43 -8.24
CA THR A 70 -8.11 -6.39 -7.41
C THR A 70 -9.47 -6.69 -8.02
N TRP A 71 -10.21 -5.64 -8.41
CA TRP A 71 -11.55 -5.78 -8.98
C TRP A 71 -11.54 -6.39 -10.38
N ASP A 72 -10.52 -6.09 -11.18
CA ASP A 72 -10.33 -6.72 -12.49
C ASP A 72 -10.21 -8.24 -12.35
N ILE A 73 -9.39 -8.72 -11.40
CA ILE A 73 -9.23 -10.15 -11.10
C ILE A 73 -10.55 -10.76 -10.62
N VAL A 74 -11.21 -10.11 -9.67
CA VAL A 74 -12.49 -10.57 -9.12
C VAL A 74 -13.54 -10.68 -10.22
N SER A 75 -13.61 -9.71 -11.12
CA SER A 75 -14.57 -9.70 -12.24
C SER A 75 -14.28 -10.79 -13.27
N GLU A 76 -13.01 -11.02 -13.60
CA GLU A 76 -12.58 -12.06 -14.53
C GLU A 76 -12.82 -13.46 -13.95
N CYS A 77 -12.57 -13.64 -12.66
CA CYS A 77 -12.86 -14.87 -11.94
C CYS A 77 -14.36 -15.14 -11.82
N ARG A 78 -15.17 -14.12 -11.53
CA ARG A 78 -16.63 -14.23 -11.47
C ARG A 78 -17.24 -14.57 -12.83
N THR A 79 -16.77 -13.93 -13.90
CA THR A 79 -17.37 -14.05 -15.24
C THR A 79 -16.87 -15.27 -16.01
N LYS A 80 -15.58 -15.62 -15.85
CA LYS A 80 -14.93 -16.68 -16.65
C LYS A 80 -14.37 -17.84 -15.80
N ARG A 81 -14.78 -17.97 -14.53
CA ARG A 81 -14.31 -18.99 -13.57
C ARG A 81 -12.79 -19.12 -13.49
N CYS A 82 -12.08 -18.00 -13.66
CA CYS A 82 -10.61 -17.95 -13.73
C CYS A 82 -9.98 -18.91 -14.77
N ARG A 83 -10.73 -19.41 -15.76
CA ARG A 83 -10.33 -20.56 -16.60
C ARG A 83 -9.12 -20.29 -17.51
N LYS A 84 -8.77 -19.01 -17.69
CA LYS A 84 -7.63 -18.55 -18.48
C LYS A 84 -6.56 -17.86 -17.62
N LEU A 85 -6.74 -17.80 -16.30
CA LEU A 85 -5.75 -17.21 -15.40
C LEU A 85 -4.72 -18.29 -15.07
N SER A 86 -3.56 -18.25 -15.72
CA SER A 86 -2.46 -19.15 -15.36
C SER A 86 -2.00 -18.86 -13.94
N LEU A 87 -1.47 -19.88 -13.26
CA LEU A 87 -0.98 -19.76 -11.89
C LEU A 87 0.08 -18.65 -11.78
N THR A 88 1.01 -18.58 -12.74
CA THR A 88 2.06 -17.56 -12.81
C THR A 88 1.49 -16.15 -12.98
N ALA A 89 0.47 -15.97 -13.82
CA ALA A 89 -0.20 -14.68 -13.99
C ALA A 89 -0.96 -14.27 -12.72
N ALA A 90 -1.60 -15.22 -12.04
CA ALA A 90 -2.26 -14.98 -10.77
C ALA A 90 -1.27 -14.51 -9.69
N PHE A 91 -0.11 -15.17 -9.55
CA PHE A 91 0.93 -14.77 -8.61
C PHE A 91 1.51 -13.39 -8.91
N ALA A 92 1.80 -13.08 -10.18
CA ALA A 92 2.32 -11.77 -10.57
C ALA A 92 1.33 -10.64 -10.27
N LEU A 93 0.04 -10.86 -10.57
CA LEU A 93 -1.03 -9.89 -10.31
C LEU A 93 -1.28 -9.71 -8.81
N LEU A 94 -1.36 -10.80 -8.05
CA LEU A 94 -1.50 -10.75 -6.58
C LEU A 94 -0.30 -10.06 -5.94
N GLY A 95 0.92 -10.35 -6.40
CA GLY A 95 2.14 -9.68 -5.96
C GLY A 95 2.10 -8.17 -6.22
N SER A 96 1.59 -7.75 -7.39
CA SER A 96 1.39 -6.33 -7.70
C SER A 96 0.35 -5.67 -6.79
N VAL A 97 -0.76 -6.36 -6.51
CA VAL A 97 -1.82 -5.86 -5.62
C VAL A 97 -1.32 -5.71 -4.20
N VAL A 98 -0.72 -6.76 -3.65
CA VAL A 98 -0.16 -6.80 -2.29
C VAL A 98 0.97 -5.80 -2.14
N GLY A 99 1.88 -5.72 -3.10
CA GLY A 99 3.01 -4.79 -3.07
C GLY A 99 2.59 -3.32 -2.99
N ARG A 100 1.47 -2.95 -3.64
CA ARG A 100 0.89 -1.60 -3.52
C ARG A 100 0.14 -1.39 -2.20
N ALA A 101 -0.63 -2.40 -1.77
CA ALA A 101 -1.46 -2.31 -0.58
C ALA A 101 -0.65 -2.31 0.74
N VAL A 102 0.55 -2.90 0.75
CA VAL A 102 1.37 -3.06 1.96
C VAL A 102 2.15 -1.80 2.37
N VAL A 103 2.24 -0.79 1.50
CA VAL A 103 3.02 0.44 1.74
C VAL A 103 2.55 1.14 3.02
N VAL A 104 1.26 1.46 3.12
CA VAL A 104 0.70 2.18 4.28
C VAL A 104 0.79 1.35 5.58
N PRO A 105 0.43 0.05 5.60
CA PRO A 105 0.63 -0.82 6.77
C PRO A 105 2.07 -0.86 7.28
N VAL A 106 3.04 -0.95 6.36
CA VAL A 106 4.47 -0.95 6.70
C VAL A 106 4.86 0.38 7.32
N THR A 107 4.45 1.50 6.70
CA THR A 107 4.71 2.84 7.23
C THR A 107 4.12 3.02 8.63
N TRP A 108 2.87 2.59 8.84
CA TRP A 108 2.22 2.64 10.15
C TRP A 108 3.03 1.86 11.19
N THR A 109 3.38 0.62 10.89
CA THR A 109 4.13 -0.26 11.80
C THR A 109 5.47 0.34 12.18
N VAL A 110 6.21 0.88 11.20
CA VAL A 110 7.49 1.57 11.44
C VAL A 110 7.29 2.78 12.35
N ILE A 111 6.28 3.63 12.10
CA ILE A 111 6.01 4.81 12.93
C ILE A 111 5.64 4.40 14.36
N SER A 112 4.79 3.39 14.53
CA SER A 112 4.39 2.89 15.85
C SER A 112 5.58 2.35 16.65
N LEU A 113 6.47 1.60 16.00
CA LEU A 113 7.68 1.08 16.64
C LEU A 113 8.73 2.17 16.93
N LEU A 114 8.87 3.18 16.08
CA LEU A 114 9.75 4.33 16.35
C LEU A 114 9.27 5.15 17.55
N ARG A 115 7.96 5.35 17.71
CA ARG A 115 7.39 5.96 18.93
C ARG A 115 7.63 5.08 20.15
N GLY A 116 7.53 3.76 19.99
CA GLY A 116 7.87 2.77 21.00
C GLY A 116 6.85 2.60 22.14
N GLU A 117 5.86 3.48 22.29
CA GLU A 117 4.86 3.41 23.37
C GLU A 117 4.08 2.09 23.40
N ALA A 118 3.59 1.65 22.24
CA ALA A 118 2.87 0.38 22.11
C ALA A 118 3.78 -0.84 22.31
N TYR A 119 5.06 -0.73 21.91
CA TYR A 119 6.06 -1.78 22.12
C TYR A 119 6.41 -1.90 23.61
N VAL A 120 6.68 -0.78 24.28
CA VAL A 120 6.92 -0.72 25.74
C VAL A 120 5.75 -1.34 26.49
N CYS A 121 4.52 -0.95 26.15
CA CYS A 121 3.33 -1.55 26.75
C CYS A 121 3.29 -3.07 26.52
N ALA A 122 3.48 -3.55 25.29
CA ALA A 122 3.37 -4.97 24.96
C ALA A 122 4.45 -5.85 25.61
N PHE A 123 5.68 -5.34 25.73
CA PHE A 123 6.84 -6.15 26.11
C PHE A 123 7.34 -5.91 27.54
N SER A 124 6.84 -4.87 28.23
CA SER A 124 7.18 -4.59 29.64
C SER A 124 7.09 -5.81 30.54
N GLU A 125 6.01 -6.59 30.45
CA GLU A 125 5.77 -7.77 31.31
C GLU A 125 6.76 -8.93 31.09
N PHE A 126 7.47 -8.95 29.96
CA PHE A 126 8.45 -9.99 29.61
C PHE A 126 9.89 -9.57 29.89
N MET A 127 10.12 -8.34 30.36
CA MET A 127 11.47 -7.91 30.72
C MET A 127 12.00 -8.73 31.89
N ASN A 128 13.26 -9.14 31.76
CA ASN A 128 13.93 -9.87 32.81
C ASN A 128 14.38 -8.88 33.92
N PRO A 129 13.91 -9.01 35.17
CA PRO A 129 14.31 -8.14 36.26
C PRO A 129 15.82 -8.11 36.51
N SER A 130 16.54 -9.18 36.17
CA SER A 130 17.99 -9.22 36.34
C SER A 130 18.75 -8.29 35.38
N SER A 131 18.10 -7.72 34.36
CA SER A 131 18.71 -6.69 33.51
C SER A 131 18.72 -5.31 34.16
N LEU A 132 17.98 -5.12 35.26
CA LEU A 132 17.90 -3.86 35.99
C LEU A 132 18.89 -3.88 37.16
N ASP A 133 19.88 -3.00 37.12
CA ASP A 133 20.95 -2.95 38.13
C ASP A 133 20.39 -2.58 39.52
N GLY A 134 20.72 -3.39 40.53
CA GLY A 134 20.23 -3.21 41.90
C GLY A 134 18.73 -3.45 42.10
N PHE A 135 18.03 -4.13 41.18
CA PHE A 135 16.61 -4.45 41.38
C PHE A 135 16.41 -5.56 42.43
N PHE A 136 16.14 -5.16 43.67
CA PHE A 136 15.90 -6.07 44.80
C PHE A 136 14.39 -6.26 45.05
N SER A 137 13.73 -7.13 44.28
CA SER A 137 12.34 -7.54 44.59
C SER A 137 12.28 -9.00 45.01
N SER A 138 11.65 -9.25 46.17
CA SER A 138 11.31 -10.59 46.67
C SER A 138 10.31 -11.32 45.77
N THR A 139 9.61 -10.58 44.90
CA THR A 139 8.74 -11.09 43.84
C THR A 139 9.08 -10.35 42.54
N PRO A 140 10.04 -10.86 41.74
CA PRO A 140 10.31 -10.38 40.40
C PRO A 140 9.25 -11.01 39.48
N GLY A 141 8.06 -10.40 39.43
CA GLY A 141 6.92 -10.93 38.70
C GLY A 141 6.53 -10.08 37.49
N PRO A 142 5.89 -10.69 36.47
CA PRO A 142 5.26 -9.97 35.36
C PRO A 142 4.21 -8.94 35.85
N GLU A 143 3.69 -9.09 37.07
CA GLU A 143 2.72 -8.19 37.69
C GLU A 143 3.26 -6.78 37.96
N ILE A 144 4.50 -6.67 38.46
CA ILE A 144 5.15 -5.37 38.70
C ILE A 144 5.64 -4.82 37.36
N MET A 145 6.21 -5.69 36.53
CA MET A 145 6.77 -5.32 35.23
C MET A 145 5.72 -4.69 34.31
N ALA A 146 4.50 -5.24 34.29
CA ALA A 146 3.38 -4.71 33.51
C ALA A 146 2.96 -3.29 33.91
N ARG A 147 3.34 -2.78 35.09
CA ARG A 147 2.92 -1.45 35.57
C ARG A 147 3.89 -0.32 35.26
N PHE A 148 5.14 -0.63 34.91
CA PHE A 148 6.14 0.38 34.54
C PHE A 148 5.68 1.33 33.42
N PRO A 149 4.99 0.90 32.35
CA PRO A 149 4.52 1.82 31.30
C PRO A 149 3.57 2.91 31.81
N CYS A 150 2.83 2.65 32.89
CA CYS A 150 1.88 3.61 33.48
C CYS A 150 2.49 4.46 34.59
N LYS A 151 3.75 4.20 34.98
CA LYS A 151 4.36 4.82 36.17
C LYS A 151 3.52 4.60 37.44
N ASP A 152 2.77 3.49 37.48
CA ASP A 152 1.91 3.08 38.60
C ASP A 152 2.60 2.01 39.44
N VAL A 153 3.78 2.36 39.95
CA VAL A 153 4.62 1.49 40.78
C VAL A 153 4.94 2.18 42.11
N LEU A 154 5.28 1.40 43.14
CA LEU A 154 5.65 1.96 44.45
C LEU A 154 6.86 2.90 44.32
N ALA A 155 6.94 3.91 45.18
CA ALA A 155 8.00 4.93 45.17
C ALA A 155 9.44 4.38 45.04
N PRO A 156 9.84 3.25 45.68
CA PRO A 156 11.16 2.67 45.51
C PRO A 156 11.47 2.20 44.08
N PHE A 157 10.44 1.85 43.30
CA PHE A 157 10.58 1.32 41.94
C PHE A 157 10.39 2.38 40.85
N MET A 158 9.91 3.58 41.21
CA MET A 158 9.64 4.65 40.23
C MET A 158 10.87 5.04 39.41
N ASN A 159 12.06 5.00 40.03
CA ASN A 159 13.32 5.31 39.35
C ASN A 159 13.63 4.33 38.20
N TYR A 160 13.17 3.07 38.29
CA TYR A 160 13.38 2.05 37.24
C TYR A 160 12.41 2.21 36.07
N SER A 161 11.29 2.92 36.25
CA SER A 161 10.31 3.11 35.18
C SER A 161 10.91 3.79 33.95
N GLY A 162 11.80 4.77 34.16
CA GLY A 162 12.52 5.42 33.07
C GLY A 162 13.47 4.46 32.37
N GLU A 163 14.23 3.67 33.13
CA GLU A 163 15.19 2.70 32.59
C GLU A 163 14.49 1.63 31.72
N VAL A 164 13.40 1.05 32.24
CA VAL A 164 12.56 0.08 31.51
C VAL A 164 12.02 0.66 30.21
N GLU A 165 11.48 1.89 30.27
CA GLU A 165 10.96 2.58 29.10
C GLU A 165 12.06 2.85 28.07
N HIS A 166 13.24 3.32 28.50
CA HIS A 166 14.38 3.59 27.64
C HIS A 166 14.91 2.33 26.97
N GLN A 167 15.09 1.24 27.71
CA GLN A 167 15.61 -0.02 27.19
C GLN A 167 14.67 -0.62 26.13
N LEU A 168 13.37 -0.68 26.40
CA LEU A 168 12.39 -1.21 25.44
C LEU A 168 12.21 -0.30 24.22
N LYS A 169 12.26 1.02 24.38
CA LYS A 169 12.27 1.95 23.24
C LYS A 169 13.50 1.75 22.36
N TYR A 170 14.67 1.57 22.97
CA TYR A 170 15.89 1.26 22.26
C TYR A 170 15.76 -0.06 21.47
N GLU A 171 15.27 -1.13 22.08
CA GLU A 171 15.05 -2.42 21.39
C GLU A 171 14.11 -2.26 20.19
N SER A 172 13.00 -1.55 20.36
CA SER A 172 12.05 -1.25 19.28
C SER A 172 12.72 -0.50 18.12
N GLN A 173 13.53 0.51 18.42
CA GLN A 173 14.24 1.30 17.41
C GLN A 173 15.32 0.50 16.67
N VAL A 174 16.02 -0.39 17.37
CA VAL A 174 16.99 -1.31 16.76
C VAL A 174 16.29 -2.27 15.79
N LEU A 175 15.15 -2.85 16.18
CA LEU A 175 14.34 -3.71 15.31
C LEU A 175 13.90 -2.97 14.04
N VAL A 176 13.43 -1.72 14.18
CA VAL A 176 13.06 -0.88 13.04
C VAL A 176 14.26 -0.60 12.13
N THR A 177 15.43 -0.32 12.72
CA THR A 177 16.64 -0.03 11.94
C THR A 177 17.04 -1.22 11.08
N PHE A 178 17.05 -2.43 11.64
CA PHE A 178 17.31 -3.65 10.89
C PHE A 178 16.26 -3.89 9.79
N TYR A 179 14.98 -3.67 10.10
CA TYR A 179 13.90 -3.80 9.13
C TYR A 179 14.05 -2.84 7.95
N ILE A 180 14.34 -1.55 8.21
CA ILE A 180 14.54 -0.54 7.15
C ILE A 180 15.76 -0.87 6.29
N ILE A 181 16.89 -1.26 6.89
CA ILE A 181 18.10 -1.63 6.15
C ILE A 181 17.81 -2.84 5.25
N SER A 182 17.16 -3.88 5.79
CA SER A 182 16.78 -5.07 5.02
C SER A 182 15.86 -4.73 3.84
N LEU A 183 14.82 -3.94 4.08
CA LEU A 183 13.88 -3.50 3.05
C LEU A 183 14.59 -2.66 1.97
N SER A 184 15.49 -1.77 2.37
CA SER A 184 16.25 -0.92 1.44
C SER A 184 17.16 -1.74 0.53
N ILE A 185 17.88 -2.72 1.08
CA ILE A 185 18.73 -3.64 0.30
C ILE A 185 17.87 -4.44 -0.68
N PHE A 186 16.73 -4.98 -0.21
CA PHE A 186 15.80 -5.73 -1.07
C PHE A 186 15.30 -4.88 -2.24
N VAL A 187 14.84 -3.66 -1.98
CA VAL A 187 14.38 -2.74 -3.03
C VAL A 187 15.49 -2.40 -4.02
N LEU A 188 16.71 -2.13 -3.54
CA LEU A 188 17.86 -1.85 -4.42
C LEU A 188 18.21 -3.05 -5.32
N LEU A 189 18.16 -4.27 -4.78
CA LEU A 189 18.36 -5.50 -5.55
C LEU A 189 17.26 -5.69 -6.61
N CYS A 190 16.00 -5.48 -6.22
CA CYS A 190 14.87 -5.53 -7.16
C CYS A 190 15.01 -4.48 -8.26
N LEU A 191 15.35 -3.24 -7.93
CA LEU A 191 15.56 -2.17 -8.91
C LEU A 191 16.72 -2.51 -9.86
N LYS A 192 17.83 -3.03 -9.34
CA LYS A 192 18.97 -3.45 -10.18
C LYS A 192 18.59 -4.56 -11.16
N HIS A 193 17.76 -5.51 -10.73
CA HIS A 193 17.36 -6.64 -11.58
C HIS A 193 16.22 -6.30 -12.55
N CYS A 194 15.30 -5.40 -12.16
CA CYS A 194 14.14 -5.03 -12.97
C CYS A 194 14.39 -3.83 -13.90
N CYS A 195 15.24 -2.87 -13.55
CA CYS A 195 15.37 -1.61 -14.29
C CYS A 195 16.37 -1.64 -15.46
N SER A 196 17.12 -2.72 -15.68
CA SER A 196 18.17 -2.75 -16.72
C SER A 196 17.63 -2.85 -18.16
N SER A 197 16.46 -3.45 -18.37
CA SER A 197 15.86 -3.61 -19.72
C SER A 197 14.38 -3.20 -19.81
N LEU A 198 13.66 -3.19 -18.68
CA LEU A 198 12.20 -3.03 -18.67
C LEU A 198 11.75 -1.59 -18.88
N ALA A 199 12.44 -0.59 -18.30
CA ALA A 199 11.96 0.80 -18.28
C ALA A 199 11.92 1.46 -19.67
N LEU A 200 12.93 1.18 -20.53
CA LEU A 200 12.96 1.67 -21.91
C LEU A 200 11.92 0.96 -22.78
N PHE A 201 11.77 -0.36 -22.62
CA PHE A 201 10.77 -1.13 -23.35
C PHE A 201 9.35 -0.71 -22.99
N GLN A 202 9.07 -0.52 -21.70
CA GLN A 202 7.74 -0.19 -21.18
C GLN A 202 7.28 1.21 -21.62
N ARG A 203 8.17 2.21 -21.63
CA ARG A 203 7.87 3.55 -22.17
C ARG A 203 7.58 3.52 -23.67
N THR A 204 8.37 2.75 -24.42
CA THR A 204 8.23 2.66 -25.88
C THR A 204 6.95 1.90 -26.27
N ALA A 205 6.67 0.79 -25.57
CA ALA A 205 5.45 0.00 -25.74
C ALA A 205 4.19 0.80 -25.36
N GLU A 206 4.23 1.59 -24.29
CA GLU A 206 3.08 2.42 -23.88
C GLU A 206 2.74 3.50 -24.92
N VAL A 207 3.75 4.20 -25.44
CA VAL A 207 3.55 5.22 -26.48
C VAL A 207 3.02 4.58 -27.76
N HIS A 208 3.62 3.45 -28.17
CA HIS A 208 3.18 2.72 -29.35
C HIS A 208 1.73 2.24 -29.22
N ALA A 209 1.38 1.63 -28.09
CA ALA A 209 0.02 1.15 -27.82
C ALA A 209 -1.02 2.28 -27.78
N LYS A 210 -0.67 3.46 -27.24
CA LYS A 210 -1.56 4.64 -27.23
C LYS A 210 -1.83 5.18 -28.62
N ASN A 211 -0.79 5.29 -29.46
CA ASN A 211 -0.95 5.74 -30.84
C ASN A 211 -1.83 4.77 -31.64
N TYR A 212 -1.53 3.47 -31.54
CA TYR A 212 -2.33 2.44 -32.19
C TYR A 212 -3.77 2.44 -31.68
N ALA A 213 -4.00 2.59 -30.37
CA ALA A 213 -5.35 2.65 -29.82
C ALA A 213 -6.16 3.84 -30.36
N ALA A 214 -5.53 5.01 -30.54
CA ALA A 214 -6.18 6.17 -31.14
C ALA A 214 -6.61 5.90 -32.60
N GLU A 215 -5.76 5.20 -33.37
CA GLU A 215 -6.08 4.80 -34.75
C GLU A 215 -7.23 3.79 -34.81
N ASN A 216 -7.20 2.76 -33.97
CA ASN A 216 -8.28 1.76 -33.89
C ASN A 216 -9.62 2.38 -33.47
N VAL A 217 -9.60 3.36 -32.56
CA VAL A 217 -10.81 4.12 -32.17
C VAL A 217 -11.31 4.91 -33.37
N LYS A 218 -10.42 5.61 -34.08
CA LYS A 218 -10.78 6.38 -35.26
C LYS A 218 -11.44 5.50 -36.32
N SER A 219 -10.83 4.36 -36.67
CA SER A 219 -11.38 3.41 -37.66
C SER A 219 -12.68 2.74 -37.21
N PHE A 220 -12.93 2.59 -35.91
CA PHE A 220 -14.22 2.07 -35.44
C PHE A 220 -15.39 3.04 -35.70
N PHE A 221 -15.13 4.34 -35.59
CA PHE A 221 -16.14 5.39 -35.81
C PHE A 221 -16.17 5.91 -37.25
N GLU A 222 -15.08 5.76 -38.01
CA GLU A 222 -14.92 6.21 -39.39
C GLU A 222 -14.65 5.03 -40.33
N ASP A 223 -15.46 4.88 -41.36
CA ASP A 223 -15.28 3.88 -42.43
C ASP A 223 -14.73 4.54 -43.71
N CYS A 224 -14.44 3.75 -44.74
CA CYS A 224 -14.05 4.22 -46.09
C CYS A 224 -15.05 5.20 -46.73
N LYS A 225 -16.26 5.35 -46.17
CA LYS A 225 -17.32 6.27 -46.62
C LYS A 225 -17.54 7.48 -45.69
N GLY A 226 -16.73 7.63 -44.64
CA GLY A 226 -16.85 8.68 -43.63
C GLY A 226 -17.38 8.18 -42.28
N ILE A 227 -17.82 9.11 -41.42
CA ILE A 227 -18.27 8.82 -40.04
C ILE A 227 -19.53 7.94 -40.06
N LYS A 228 -19.50 6.81 -39.34
CA LYS A 228 -20.66 5.93 -39.16
C LYS A 228 -21.73 6.64 -38.32
N SER A 229 -22.94 6.78 -38.87
CA SER A 229 -24.05 7.46 -38.20
C SER A 229 -24.73 6.60 -37.12
N VAL A 230 -24.65 5.27 -37.22
CA VAL A 230 -25.20 4.32 -36.24
C VAL A 230 -24.26 3.11 -36.13
N ILE A 231 -23.84 2.79 -34.90
CA ILE A 231 -23.05 1.58 -34.59
C ILE A 231 -23.95 0.57 -33.88
N THR A 232 -23.96 -0.66 -34.35
CA THR A 232 -24.87 -1.70 -33.83
C THR A 232 -24.46 -2.20 -32.45
N ARG A 233 -25.42 -2.68 -31.65
CA ARG A 233 -25.12 -3.32 -30.35
C ARG A 233 -24.21 -4.56 -30.51
N MET A 234 -24.29 -5.26 -31.64
CA MET A 234 -23.41 -6.40 -31.92
C MET A 234 -21.95 -5.98 -32.09
N GLU A 235 -21.68 -4.87 -32.78
CA GLU A 235 -20.31 -4.33 -32.93
C GLU A 235 -19.75 -3.87 -31.58
N TRP A 236 -20.54 -3.17 -30.77
CA TRP A 236 -20.17 -2.80 -29.41
C TRP A 236 -19.77 -4.01 -28.56
N ASN A 237 -20.53 -5.11 -28.63
CA ASN A 237 -20.22 -6.34 -27.90
C ASN A 237 -18.95 -7.05 -28.41
N ARG A 238 -18.52 -6.80 -29.64
CA ARG A 238 -17.27 -7.36 -30.20
C ARG A 238 -16.02 -6.67 -29.65
N VAL A 239 -16.09 -5.36 -29.43
CA VAL A 239 -14.94 -4.53 -29.01
C VAL A 239 -14.87 -4.30 -27.50
N THR A 240 -15.97 -4.51 -26.76
CA THR A 240 -16.02 -4.33 -25.30
C THR A 240 -15.65 -5.59 -24.51
N GLY A 241 -15.10 -5.43 -23.31
CA GLY A 241 -14.79 -6.52 -22.37
C GLY A 241 -13.30 -6.85 -22.24
N VAL A 242 -12.97 -7.73 -21.27
CA VAL A 242 -11.59 -8.05 -20.90
C VAL A 242 -10.87 -8.77 -22.04
N TYR A 243 -9.77 -8.17 -22.49
CA TYR A 243 -8.87 -8.73 -23.49
C TYR A 243 -7.69 -9.45 -22.83
N MET A 244 -7.30 -10.61 -23.37
CA MET A 244 -6.08 -11.30 -22.98
C MET A 244 -5.12 -11.26 -24.15
N TYR A 245 -3.86 -10.95 -23.84
CA TYR A 245 -2.78 -10.88 -24.82
C TYR A 245 -2.78 -12.10 -25.76
N ARG A 246 -2.68 -11.81 -27.05
CA ARG A 246 -2.51 -12.79 -28.13
C ARG A 246 -1.67 -12.15 -29.23
N GLU A 247 -0.94 -13.00 -29.93
CA GLU A 247 -0.19 -12.64 -31.13
C GLU A 247 -0.81 -13.38 -32.32
N ILE A 248 -0.82 -12.72 -33.47
CA ILE A 248 -1.15 -13.32 -34.77
C ILE A 248 0.01 -12.96 -35.70
N ASP A 249 0.66 -13.96 -36.29
CA ASP A 249 1.80 -13.78 -37.19
C ASP A 249 2.89 -12.84 -36.62
N ASP A 250 3.33 -13.13 -35.39
CA ASP A 250 4.29 -12.32 -34.61
C ASP A 250 3.88 -10.85 -34.36
N THR A 251 2.63 -10.50 -34.64
CA THR A 251 2.07 -9.16 -34.39
C THR A 251 1.27 -9.17 -33.09
N PRO A 252 1.64 -8.35 -32.09
CA PRO A 252 0.93 -8.26 -30.83
C PRO A 252 -0.42 -7.57 -31.00
N ILE A 253 -1.48 -8.20 -30.50
CA ILE A 253 -2.81 -7.59 -30.44
C ILE A 253 -2.99 -7.01 -29.06
N TYR A 254 -3.26 -5.71 -28.98
CA TYR A 254 -3.28 -4.96 -27.71
C TYR A 254 -4.66 -4.90 -27.04
N SER A 255 -5.75 -5.08 -27.79
CA SER A 255 -7.11 -4.96 -27.28
C SER A 255 -8.12 -5.70 -28.17
N ARG A 256 -9.36 -5.88 -27.69
CA ARG A 256 -10.45 -6.42 -28.53
C ARG A 256 -10.78 -5.50 -29.71
N LEU A 257 -10.62 -4.20 -29.51
CA LEU A 257 -10.80 -3.19 -30.55
C LEU A 257 -9.72 -3.31 -31.62
N ASN A 258 -8.46 -3.40 -31.21
CA ASN A 258 -7.32 -3.66 -32.10
C ASN A 258 -7.50 -4.98 -32.87
N LYS A 259 -7.99 -6.03 -32.22
CA LYS A 259 -8.35 -7.28 -32.91
C LYS A 259 -9.42 -7.05 -33.97
N TRP A 260 -10.50 -6.36 -33.63
CA TRP A 260 -11.60 -6.09 -34.57
C TRP A 260 -11.11 -5.28 -35.78
N ASP A 261 -10.29 -4.27 -35.54
CA ASP A 261 -9.74 -3.39 -36.56
C ASP A 261 -8.92 -4.16 -37.60
N MET A 262 -7.99 -5.02 -37.14
CA MET A 262 -7.15 -5.84 -38.01
C MET A 262 -7.98 -6.70 -38.97
N TYR A 263 -9.05 -7.37 -38.49
CA TYR A 263 -9.89 -8.21 -39.34
C TYR A 263 -10.85 -7.41 -40.24
N THR A 264 -11.27 -6.22 -39.81
CA THR A 264 -12.30 -5.45 -40.55
C THR A 264 -11.64 -4.64 -41.66
N ASN A 265 -10.51 -3.99 -41.40
CA ASN A 265 -9.76 -3.23 -42.40
C ASN A 265 -9.18 -4.14 -43.51
N GLU A 266 -8.90 -5.41 -43.20
CA GLU A 266 -8.41 -6.37 -44.20
C GLU A 266 -9.50 -6.82 -45.20
N HIS A 267 -10.78 -6.70 -44.83
CA HIS A 267 -11.93 -7.21 -45.60
C HIS A 267 -12.81 -6.11 -46.22
N ASP A 268 -13.03 -4.98 -45.55
CA ASP A 268 -14.02 -3.97 -45.97
C ASP A 268 -13.41 -2.77 -46.73
N CYS A 269 -12.08 -2.56 -46.66
CA CYS A 269 -11.39 -1.41 -47.26
C CYS A 269 -10.29 -1.80 -48.28
N LYS A 270 -10.38 -2.99 -48.87
CA LYS A 270 -9.59 -3.40 -50.05
C LYS A 270 -10.34 -3.11 -51.36
#